data_AF-A0A9P7Q9U1-F1
#
_entry.id   AF-A0A9P7Q9U1-F1
#
_cell.length_a   1.000
_cell.length_b   1.000
_cell.length_c   1.000
_cell.angle_alpha   90.00
_cell.angle_beta   90.00
_cell.angle_gamma   90.00
#
_symmetry.space_group_name_H-M   'P 1'
#
loop_
_entity.id
_entity.type
_entity.pdbx_description
1 polymer ?
#
loop_
_entity_poly.entity_id
_entity_poly.type
_entity_poly.pdbx_seq_one_letter_code
_entity_poly.pdbx_strand_id
1 'polypeptide(L)'
;MIEGWQIERHEELVERGGRDWWDLHGPDGEQIKIEKVEFPYDLGIFTNMSQAMGTSNFLLWLLPFSSSPKVGIMGKGYGWTWEENGFNRKKGMWPPLDPETVRRANHEWPAVRRDFAAELRDVEVSLELHKRMLHERQKRDAEQTILPKLDSVESCDSINGYGQFKDSKNSASWRNIEGETLQDYGVDEDADSYASAASSGQDDIPLSKLTRRRRILHVKDVK
;
A
#
# COMPACT_ATOMS: atom_id res chain seq x y z
N MET A 1 -3.44 -18.49 -21.13
CA MET A 1 -2.54 -19.16 -20.18
C MET A 1 -1.50 -18.13 -19.77
N ILE A 2 -1.35 -17.82 -18.48
CA ILE A 2 -0.50 -16.71 -18.02
C ILE A 2 0.99 -16.95 -18.29
N GLU A 3 1.41 -18.22 -18.39
CA GLU A 3 2.80 -18.63 -18.65
C GLU A 3 3.29 -18.24 -20.05
N GLY A 4 2.47 -18.40 -21.09
CA GLY A 4 2.87 -18.07 -22.47
C GLY A 4 3.20 -16.60 -22.65
N TRP A 5 2.39 -15.71 -22.08
CA TRP A 5 2.61 -14.27 -22.13
C TRP A 5 3.85 -13.81 -21.37
N GLN A 6 4.19 -14.50 -20.27
CA GLN A 6 5.43 -14.24 -19.53
C GLN A 6 6.67 -14.68 -20.31
N ILE A 7 6.60 -15.81 -20.99
CA ILE A 7 7.68 -16.31 -21.86
C ILE A 7 7.89 -15.37 -23.04
N GLU A 8 6.82 -14.99 -23.75
CA GLU A 8 6.86 -14.05 -24.87
C GLU A 8 7.44 -12.70 -24.44
N ARG A 9 7.00 -12.15 -23.30
CA ARG A 9 7.58 -10.91 -22.74
C ARG A 9 9.07 -11.08 -22.43
N HIS A 10 9.50 -12.21 -21.88
CA HIS A 10 10.90 -12.44 -21.54
C HIS A 10 11.76 -12.55 -22.81
N GLU A 11 11.26 -13.22 -23.84
CA GLU A 11 11.91 -13.28 -25.15
C GLU A 11 12.03 -11.88 -25.78
N GLU A 12 10.95 -11.10 -25.76
CA GLU A 12 10.94 -9.71 -26.22
C GLU A 12 11.93 -8.83 -25.44
N LEU A 13 12.01 -8.98 -24.11
CA LEU A 13 12.95 -8.23 -23.27
C LEU A 13 14.41 -8.59 -23.54
N VAL A 14 14.69 -9.86 -23.84
CA VAL A 14 16.05 -10.31 -24.23
C VAL A 14 16.41 -9.78 -25.62
N GLU A 15 15.50 -9.86 -26.59
CA GLU A 15 15.71 -9.31 -27.93
C GLU A 15 15.87 -7.79 -27.92
N ARG A 16 15.06 -7.11 -27.10
CA ARG A 16 15.11 -5.65 -26.91
C ARG A 16 16.31 -5.21 -26.08
N GLY A 17 16.76 -6.06 -25.14
CA GLY A 17 17.99 -5.88 -24.38
C GLY A 17 19.22 -5.72 -25.26
N GLY A 18 19.21 -6.21 -26.51
CA GLY A 18 20.27 -5.92 -27.48
C GLY A 18 20.32 -4.46 -27.96
N ARG A 19 19.23 -3.70 -27.88
CA ARG A 19 19.11 -2.31 -28.34
C ARG A 19 19.13 -1.28 -27.19
N ASP A 20 18.45 -1.56 -26.08
CA ASP A 20 18.21 -0.58 -25.00
C ASP A 20 19.11 -0.80 -23.75
N TRP A 21 20.13 -1.67 -23.82
CA TRP A 21 21.02 -1.96 -22.68
C TRP A 21 21.91 -0.80 -22.23
N TRP A 22 22.07 0.23 -23.07
CA TRP A 22 22.85 1.43 -22.74
C TRP A 22 22.17 2.30 -21.67
N ASP A 23 20.86 2.13 -21.44
CA ASP A 23 20.05 2.98 -20.54
C ASP A 23 19.83 2.36 -19.14
N LEU A 24 20.24 1.11 -18.91
CA LEU A 24 20.12 0.45 -17.62
C LEU A 24 21.36 0.71 -16.78
N HIS A 25 21.34 1.82 -16.05
CA HIS A 25 22.30 2.07 -14.99
C HIS A 25 21.88 1.31 -13.72
N GLY A 26 22.82 0.83 -12.93
CA GLY A 26 22.55 0.41 -11.56
C GLY A 26 22.44 1.62 -10.64
N PRO A 27 22.01 1.41 -9.39
CA PRO A 27 22.02 2.46 -8.36
C PRO A 27 23.42 3.08 -8.16
N ASP A 28 24.49 2.34 -8.45
CA ASP A 28 25.89 2.78 -8.39
C ASP A 28 26.40 3.42 -9.70
N GLY A 29 25.53 3.58 -10.72
CA GLY A 29 25.86 4.13 -12.03
C GLY A 29 26.50 3.13 -13.02
N GLU A 30 26.82 1.91 -12.57
CA GLU A 30 27.36 0.85 -13.43
C GLU A 30 26.32 0.38 -14.46
N GLN A 31 26.73 0.16 -15.70
CA GLN A 31 25.83 -0.35 -16.74
C GLN A 31 25.49 -1.83 -16.47
N ILE A 32 24.20 -2.13 -16.27
CA ILE A 32 23.70 -3.49 -16.08
C ILE A 32 23.44 -4.10 -17.46
N LYS A 33 24.25 -5.09 -17.83
CA LYS A 33 24.02 -5.88 -19.03
C LYS A 33 22.93 -6.92 -18.74
N ILE A 34 21.82 -6.87 -19.49
CA ILE A 34 20.83 -7.94 -19.49
C ILE A 34 21.45 -9.12 -20.25
N GLU A 35 21.69 -10.21 -19.54
CA GLU A 35 22.18 -11.46 -20.09
C GLU A 35 21.11 -12.54 -19.90
N LYS A 36 21.02 -13.49 -20.83
CA LYS A 36 20.15 -14.66 -20.67
C LYS A 36 20.71 -15.50 -19.51
N VAL A 37 19.97 -15.55 -18.40
CA VAL A 37 20.33 -16.36 -17.23
C VAL A 37 19.65 -17.71 -17.36
N GLU A 38 20.41 -18.79 -17.24
CA GLU A 38 19.86 -20.15 -17.21
C GLU A 38 19.55 -20.58 -15.77
N PHE A 39 18.64 -21.55 -15.64
CA PHE A 39 18.24 -22.03 -14.33
C PHE A 39 19.46 -22.67 -13.61
N PRO A 40 19.88 -22.16 -12.44
CA PRO A 40 21.17 -22.51 -11.86
C PRO A 40 21.25 -23.96 -11.37
N TYR A 41 20.11 -24.54 -11.00
CA TYR A 41 20.04 -25.89 -10.40
C TYR A 41 19.65 -26.97 -11.40
N ASP A 42 19.61 -26.67 -12.70
CA ASP A 42 19.43 -27.71 -13.70
C ASP A 42 20.78 -28.36 -13.98
N LEU A 43 21.07 -29.53 -13.42
CA LEU A 43 22.31 -30.28 -13.68
C LEU A 43 22.16 -31.24 -14.87
N GLY A 44 21.00 -31.21 -15.54
CA GLY A 44 20.55 -32.19 -16.54
C GLY A 44 19.41 -33.08 -16.02
N ILE A 45 18.60 -33.60 -16.94
CA ILE A 45 17.40 -34.39 -16.60
C ILE A 45 17.76 -35.60 -15.72
N PHE A 46 18.79 -36.35 -16.08
CA PHE A 46 19.14 -37.58 -15.36
C PHE A 46 19.70 -37.32 -13.97
N THR A 47 20.57 -36.31 -13.83
CA THR A 47 21.20 -35.93 -12.55
C THR A 47 20.15 -35.36 -11.60
N ASN A 48 19.31 -34.43 -12.06
CA ASN A 48 18.20 -33.90 -11.27
C ASN A 48 17.25 -35.01 -10.82
N MET A 49 16.89 -35.93 -11.72
CA MET A 49 16.00 -37.05 -11.38
C MET A 49 16.66 -38.02 -10.42
N SER A 50 17.95 -38.33 -10.59
CA SER A 50 18.69 -39.19 -9.68
C SER A 50 18.80 -38.60 -8.27
N GLN A 51 18.89 -37.26 -8.18
CA GLN A 51 18.92 -36.52 -6.94
C GLN A 51 17.54 -36.49 -6.27
N ALA A 52 16.48 -36.27 -7.05
CA ALA A 52 15.09 -36.31 -6.57
C ALA A 52 14.70 -37.70 -6.04
N MET A 53 15.09 -38.76 -6.76
CA MET A 53 14.83 -40.15 -6.42
C MET A 53 15.87 -40.77 -5.47
N GLY A 54 16.86 -39.99 -5.04
CA GLY A 54 17.94 -40.42 -4.13
C GLY A 54 18.89 -41.49 -4.68
N THR A 55 18.69 -41.99 -5.92
CA THR A 55 19.50 -43.03 -6.56
C THR A 55 19.63 -42.80 -8.06
N SER A 56 20.77 -43.20 -8.66
CA SER A 56 20.99 -43.15 -10.12
C SER A 56 20.41 -44.36 -10.86
N ASN A 57 19.82 -45.33 -10.17
CA ASN A 57 19.27 -46.53 -10.79
C ASN A 57 17.83 -46.30 -11.23
N PHE A 58 17.63 -46.04 -12.53
CA PHE A 58 16.31 -45.79 -13.13
C PHE A 58 15.27 -46.87 -12.78
N LEU A 59 15.67 -48.14 -12.72
CA LEU A 59 14.77 -49.25 -12.38
C LEU A 59 14.24 -49.16 -10.95
N LEU A 60 15.02 -48.61 -10.01
CA LEU A 60 14.59 -48.46 -8.63
C LEU A 60 13.52 -47.38 -8.50
N TRP A 61 13.46 -46.40 -9.38
CA TRP A 61 12.47 -45.32 -9.33
C TRP A 61 11.03 -45.81 -9.43
N LEU A 62 10.81 -46.98 -10.06
CA LEU A 62 9.48 -47.59 -10.20
C LEU A 62 9.06 -48.40 -8.97
N LEU A 63 9.98 -48.64 -8.03
CA LEU A 63 9.71 -49.42 -6.84
C LEU A 63 9.33 -48.49 -5.69
N PRO A 64 8.22 -48.74 -4.97
CA PRO A 64 7.80 -47.92 -3.83
C PRO A 64 8.77 -48.01 -2.63
N PHE A 65 9.70 -48.97 -2.65
CA PHE A 65 10.77 -49.12 -1.65
C PHE A 65 12.09 -48.45 -2.06
N SER A 66 12.08 -47.64 -3.12
CA SER A 66 13.24 -46.85 -3.52
C SER A 66 13.69 -45.92 -2.39
N SER A 67 14.98 -45.59 -2.40
CA SER A 67 15.57 -44.65 -1.45
C SER A 67 14.92 -43.28 -1.59
N SER A 68 14.62 -42.62 -0.47
CA SER A 68 14.22 -41.22 -0.45
C SER A 68 15.44 -40.30 -0.65
N PRO A 69 15.24 -39.06 -1.13
CA PRO A 69 16.33 -38.09 -1.25
C PRO A 69 16.98 -37.88 0.13
N LYS A 70 18.31 -37.97 0.18
CA LYS A 70 19.08 -37.80 1.41
C LYS A 70 19.13 -36.33 1.79
N VAL A 71 18.35 -35.92 2.80
CA VAL A 71 18.38 -34.55 3.31
C VAL A 71 19.68 -34.30 4.08
N GLY A 72 20.32 -33.17 3.83
CA GLY A 72 21.53 -32.75 4.54
C GLY A 72 21.24 -32.43 6.01
N ILE A 73 22.02 -33.01 6.93
CA ILE A 73 21.75 -32.94 8.39
C ILE A 73 22.44 -31.75 9.08
N MET A 74 23.38 -31.05 8.41
CA MET A 74 24.18 -30.00 9.08
C MET A 74 24.43 -28.76 8.20
N GLY A 75 23.38 -28.25 7.55
CA GLY A 75 23.48 -27.04 6.70
C GLY A 75 24.33 -27.21 5.43
N LYS A 76 24.74 -28.46 5.13
CA LYS A 76 25.42 -28.86 3.90
C LYS A 76 24.75 -30.12 3.36
N GLY A 77 24.58 -30.18 2.05
CA GLY A 77 23.90 -31.26 1.35
C GLY A 77 22.52 -30.88 0.85
N TYR A 78 21.83 -31.85 0.24
CA TYR A 78 20.55 -31.64 -0.44
C TYR A 78 19.50 -31.08 0.53
N GLY A 79 18.79 -30.04 0.07
CA GLY A 79 17.84 -29.25 0.87
C GLY A 79 18.40 -27.93 1.42
N TRP A 80 19.73 -27.81 1.60
CA TRP A 80 20.37 -26.56 2.05
C TRP A 80 21.25 -25.93 0.97
N THR A 81 22.04 -26.77 0.30
CA THR A 81 22.96 -26.35 -0.75
C THR A 81 22.72 -27.24 -1.95
N TRP A 82 22.47 -26.62 -3.09
CA TRP A 82 22.34 -27.29 -4.36
C TRP A 82 23.62 -27.05 -5.17
N GLU A 83 24.04 -28.05 -5.92
CA GLU A 83 25.12 -27.86 -6.89
C GLU A 83 24.59 -26.96 -8.01
N GLU A 84 25.40 -25.97 -8.39
CA GLU A 84 25.08 -25.06 -9.48
C GLU A 84 25.77 -25.56 -10.75
N ASN A 85 25.08 -25.52 -11.88
CA ASN A 85 25.59 -25.99 -13.18
C ASN A 85 26.80 -25.17 -13.70
N GLY A 86 27.01 -23.97 -13.16
CA GLY A 86 28.15 -23.12 -13.54
C GLY A 86 28.02 -22.46 -14.92
N PHE A 87 26.86 -22.59 -15.60
CA PHE A 87 26.57 -21.88 -16.84
C PHE A 87 26.44 -20.36 -16.65
N ASN A 88 26.06 -19.92 -15.46
CA ASN A 88 25.94 -18.50 -15.14
C ASN A 88 27.30 -17.89 -14.76
N ARG A 89 27.58 -16.67 -15.24
CA ARG A 89 28.85 -15.96 -15.00
C ARG A 89 29.14 -15.70 -13.52
N LYS A 90 28.10 -15.46 -12.71
CA LYS A 90 28.18 -15.25 -11.26
C LYS A 90 27.09 -16.08 -10.57
N LYS A 91 27.37 -16.49 -9.32
CA LYS A 91 26.40 -17.14 -8.45
C LYS A 91 25.34 -16.14 -7.99
N GLY A 92 24.09 -16.60 -7.85
CA GLY A 92 22.98 -15.73 -7.40
C GLY A 92 22.42 -14.77 -8.46
N MET A 93 22.68 -15.01 -9.75
CA MET A 93 22.01 -14.30 -10.85
C MET A 93 20.54 -14.69 -11.02
N TRP A 94 20.09 -15.71 -10.28
CA TRP A 94 18.70 -16.16 -10.24
C TRP A 94 18.08 -15.80 -8.88
N PRO A 95 16.86 -15.25 -8.82
CA PRO A 95 16.00 -14.88 -9.95
C PRO A 95 16.56 -13.69 -10.75
N PRO A 96 16.36 -13.64 -12.07
CA PRO A 96 16.81 -12.52 -12.89
C PRO A 96 16.14 -11.22 -12.43
N LEU A 97 16.89 -10.12 -12.46
CA LEU A 97 16.35 -8.80 -12.14
C LEU A 97 15.54 -8.27 -13.31
N ASP A 98 14.24 -8.02 -13.08
CA ASP A 98 13.38 -7.38 -14.07
C ASP A 98 13.90 -5.98 -14.42
N PRO A 99 14.07 -5.64 -15.71
CA PRO A 99 14.64 -4.36 -16.13
C PRO A 99 13.75 -3.18 -15.74
N GLU A 100 12.43 -3.35 -15.74
CA GLU A 100 11.48 -2.37 -15.21
C GLU A 100 11.61 -2.16 -13.70
N THR A 101 11.99 -3.19 -12.93
CA THR A 101 12.26 -3.05 -11.49
C THR A 101 13.53 -2.26 -11.26
N VAL A 102 14.58 -2.52 -12.06
CA VAL A 102 15.81 -1.72 -12.04
C VAL A 102 15.53 -0.27 -12.44
N ARG A 103 14.79 -0.03 -13.54
CA ARG A 103 14.42 1.34 -13.96
C ARG A 103 13.59 2.06 -12.90
N ARG A 104 12.65 1.37 -12.24
CA ARG A 104 11.88 1.95 -11.12
C ARG A 104 12.74 2.21 -9.88
N ALA A 105 13.74 1.38 -9.61
CA ALA A 105 14.66 1.60 -8.50
C ALA A 105 15.57 2.81 -8.75
N ASN A 106 16.02 3.01 -10.00
CA ASN A 106 16.82 4.17 -10.39
C ASN A 106 16.01 5.45 -10.52
N HIS A 107 14.71 5.32 -10.81
CA HIS A 107 13.79 6.44 -10.73
C HIS A 107 13.56 6.73 -9.24
N GLU A 108 14.51 7.46 -8.65
CA GLU A 108 14.33 8.02 -7.31
C GLU A 108 12.94 8.64 -7.25
N TRP A 109 12.10 8.10 -6.39
CA TRP A 109 10.73 8.60 -6.25
C TRP A 109 10.83 10.09 -5.98
N PRO A 110 10.11 10.97 -6.69
CA PRO A 110 10.25 12.42 -6.53
C PRO A 110 10.08 12.87 -5.07
N ALA A 111 9.36 12.08 -4.27
CA ALA A 111 9.22 12.25 -2.82
C ALA A 111 10.54 12.18 -2.02
N VAL A 112 11.57 11.49 -2.51
CA VAL A 112 12.88 11.37 -1.83
C VAL A 112 13.70 12.65 -1.96
N ARG A 113 13.53 13.40 -3.06
CA ARG A 113 14.14 14.73 -3.26
C ARG A 113 13.24 15.89 -2.85
N ARG A 114 12.11 15.61 -2.19
CA ARG A 114 11.27 16.66 -1.62
C ARG A 114 11.83 17.08 -0.29
N ASP A 115 12.12 18.37 -0.16
CA ASP A 115 12.40 18.99 1.14
C ASP A 115 11.08 19.09 1.93
N PHE A 116 10.69 17.99 2.57
CA PHE A 116 9.47 17.93 3.40
C PHE A 116 9.46 19.03 4.47
N ALA A 117 10.63 19.42 4.98
CA ALA A 117 10.75 20.51 5.93
C ALA A 117 10.40 21.88 5.32
N ALA A 118 10.67 22.10 4.03
CA ALA A 118 10.29 23.32 3.33
C ALA A 118 8.79 23.31 2.98
N GLU A 119 8.29 22.21 2.42
CA GLU A 119 6.86 22.06 2.10
C GLU A 119 5.96 22.19 3.35
N LEU A 120 6.38 21.65 4.50
CA LEU A 120 5.63 21.80 5.76
C LEU A 120 5.57 23.27 6.25
N ARG A 121 6.64 24.06 6.07
CA ARG A 121 6.63 25.48 6.41
C ARG A 121 5.66 26.26 5.55
N ASP A 122 5.64 25.98 4.25
CA ASP A 122 4.75 26.66 3.30
C ASP A 122 3.27 26.30 3.58
N VAL A 123 3.01 25.02 3.92
CA VAL A 123 1.68 24.56 4.34
C VAL A 123 1.27 25.19 5.66
N GLU A 124 2.17 25.34 6.63
CA GLU A 124 1.88 25.96 7.92
C GLU A 124 1.54 27.45 7.76
N VAL A 125 2.30 28.19 6.95
CA VAL A 125 2.00 29.58 6.60
C VAL A 125 0.64 29.67 5.90
N SER A 126 0.36 28.78 4.94
CA SER A 126 -0.93 28.74 4.25
C SER A 126 -2.11 28.42 5.19
N LEU A 127 -1.93 27.47 6.12
CA LEU A 127 -2.93 27.11 7.13
C LEU A 127 -3.19 28.25 8.12
N GLU A 128 -2.16 28.97 8.54
CA GLU A 128 -2.34 30.16 9.39
C GLU A 128 -3.13 31.24 8.68
N LEU A 129 -2.82 31.51 7.42
CA LEU A 129 -3.58 32.46 6.59
C LEU A 129 -5.02 32.00 6.44
N HIS A 130 -5.25 30.71 6.19
CA HIS A 130 -6.59 30.14 6.05
C HIS A 130 -7.40 30.23 7.35
N LYS A 131 -6.78 29.94 8.50
CA LYS A 131 -7.40 30.08 9.83
C LYS A 131 -7.75 31.53 10.13
N ARG A 132 -6.87 32.49 9.80
CA ARG A 132 -7.14 33.92 9.97
C ARG A 132 -8.31 34.37 9.09
N MET A 133 -8.33 33.99 7.82
CA MET A 133 -9.42 34.31 6.90
C MET A 133 -10.77 33.75 7.38
N LEU A 134 -10.80 32.51 7.88
CA LEU A 134 -12.01 31.92 8.46
C LEU A 134 -12.45 32.65 9.73
N HIS A 135 -11.52 32.97 10.62
CA HIS A 135 -11.81 33.67 11.87
C HIS A 135 -12.36 35.08 11.61
N GLU A 136 -11.84 35.78 10.60
CA GLU A 136 -12.38 37.07 10.16
C GLU A 136 -13.79 36.94 9.57
N ARG A 137 -14.08 35.90 8.78
CA ARG A 137 -15.44 35.65 8.29
C ARG A 137 -16.40 35.41 9.46
N GLN A 138 -16.02 34.56 10.40
CA GLN A 138 -16.81 34.31 11.61
C GLN A 138 -17.06 35.58 12.44
N LYS A 139 -16.06 36.47 12.56
CA LYS A 139 -16.24 37.76 13.23
C LYS A 139 -17.22 38.66 12.50
N ARG A 140 -17.11 38.78 11.17
CA ARG A 140 -18.06 39.57 10.37
C ARG A 140 -19.48 39.01 10.46
N ASP A 141 -19.63 37.69 10.39
CA ASP A 141 -20.93 37.02 10.51
C ASP A 141 -21.52 37.21 11.91
N ALA A 142 -20.68 37.14 12.96
CA ALA A 142 -21.09 37.40 14.33
C ALA A 142 -21.51 38.87 14.52
N GLU A 143 -20.73 39.83 14.02
CA GLU A 143 -21.07 41.26 14.06
C GLU A 143 -22.38 41.53 13.30
N GLN A 144 -22.54 41.00 12.10
CA GLN A 144 -23.78 41.09 11.30
C GLN A 144 -24.99 40.44 11.99
N THR A 145 -24.78 39.39 12.78
CA THR A 145 -25.86 38.69 13.51
C THR A 145 -26.18 39.34 14.85
N ILE A 146 -25.19 39.96 15.51
CA ILE A 146 -25.30 40.54 16.86
C ILE A 146 -25.81 41.99 16.81
N LEU A 147 -25.36 42.79 15.84
CA LEU A 147 -25.79 44.19 15.67
C LEU A 147 -27.33 44.35 15.54
N PRO A 148 -28.05 43.59 14.70
CA PRO A 148 -29.51 43.68 14.63
C PRO A 148 -30.22 43.11 15.87
N LYS A 149 -29.57 42.23 16.64
CA LYS A 149 -30.13 41.70 17.90
C LYS A 149 -30.08 42.73 19.01
N LEU A 150 -29.01 43.51 19.13
CA LEU A 150 -28.90 44.55 20.16
C LEU A 150 -29.86 45.72 19.92
N ASP A 151 -30.07 46.13 18.66
CA ASP A 151 -31.08 47.14 18.30
C ASP A 151 -32.53 46.64 18.52
N SER A 152 -32.76 45.32 18.49
CA SER A 152 -34.10 44.73 18.72
C SER A 152 -34.45 44.46 20.19
N VAL A 153 -33.50 44.58 21.13
CA VAL A 153 -33.72 44.21 22.55
C VAL A 153 -34.32 45.35 23.39
N GLU A 154 -34.58 46.53 22.81
CA GLU A 154 -35.37 47.59 23.48
C GLU A 154 -36.90 47.44 23.27
N SER A 155 -37.38 46.40 22.56
CA SER A 155 -38.83 46.19 22.42
C SER A 155 -39.20 44.71 22.23
N CYS A 156 -39.49 44.01 23.32
CA CYS A 156 -40.50 42.95 23.34
C CYS A 156 -40.78 42.45 24.77
N ASP A 157 -41.89 42.97 25.32
CA ASP A 157 -42.72 42.33 26.34
C ASP A 157 -43.48 41.14 25.72
N SER A 158 -43.55 40.03 26.47
CA SER A 158 -44.49 38.88 26.37
C SER A 158 -44.76 38.21 25.02
N ILE A 159 -44.55 36.89 24.93
CA ILE A 159 -45.60 35.87 24.66
C ILE A 159 -45.01 34.45 24.58
N ASN A 160 -45.66 33.57 25.35
CA ASN A 160 -45.47 32.13 25.44
C ASN A 160 -46.06 31.44 24.19
N GLY A 161 -45.29 30.59 23.51
CA GLY A 161 -45.75 29.85 22.33
C GLY A 161 -44.93 28.59 22.10
N TYR A 162 -45.50 27.45 22.49
CA TYR A 162 -44.95 26.11 22.25
C TYR A 162 -44.80 25.86 20.74
N GLY A 163 -43.55 25.97 20.25
CA GLY A 163 -43.16 25.67 18.88
C GLY A 163 -42.85 24.18 18.71
N GLN A 164 -43.73 23.49 18.00
CA GLN A 164 -43.60 22.12 17.55
C GLN A 164 -42.38 21.99 16.63
N PHE A 165 -41.30 21.34 17.11
CA PHE A 165 -40.18 20.93 16.27
C PHE A 165 -40.69 19.91 15.25
N LYS A 166 -40.98 20.37 14.03
CA LYS A 166 -41.02 19.48 12.88
C LYS A 166 -39.57 19.09 12.61
N ASP A 167 -39.23 17.85 12.93
CA ASP A 167 -38.05 17.18 12.39
C ASP A 167 -38.11 17.28 10.87
N SER A 168 -37.41 18.28 10.34
CA SER A 168 -37.08 18.36 8.93
C SER A 168 -36.09 17.23 8.67
N LYS A 169 -36.60 16.01 8.48
CA LYS A 169 -35.87 14.89 7.88
C LYS A 169 -35.59 15.25 6.44
N ASN A 170 -34.63 16.15 6.26
CA ASN A 170 -33.86 16.27 5.03
C ASN A 170 -32.67 15.32 5.19
N SER A 171 -32.96 14.02 5.32
CA SER A 171 -31.94 12.98 5.18
C SER A 171 -31.60 12.94 3.69
N ALA A 172 -30.67 13.80 3.29
CA ALA A 172 -30.10 13.79 1.95
C ALA A 172 -29.31 12.47 1.79
N SER A 173 -30.03 11.40 1.47
CA SER A 173 -29.48 10.12 1.03
C SER A 173 -28.50 10.41 -0.11
N TRP A 174 -27.33 9.77 -0.06
CA TRP A 174 -26.27 10.06 -1.00
C TRP A 174 -26.71 9.69 -2.42
N ARG A 175 -26.44 10.58 -3.39
CA ARG A 175 -26.76 10.37 -4.80
C ARG A 175 -25.54 10.59 -5.68
N ASN A 176 -25.37 9.74 -6.68
CA ASN A 176 -24.39 9.96 -7.73
C ASN A 176 -24.87 11.06 -8.71
N ILE A 177 -23.99 11.44 -9.66
CA ILE A 177 -24.30 12.47 -10.68
C ILE A 177 -25.45 12.03 -11.60
N GLU A 178 -25.68 10.72 -11.69
CA GLU A 178 -26.75 10.08 -12.48
C GLU A 178 -28.07 9.95 -11.69
N GLY A 179 -28.08 10.35 -10.42
CA GLY A 179 -29.24 10.36 -9.54
C GLY A 179 -29.54 9.06 -8.80
N GLU A 180 -28.73 8.01 -9.01
CA GLU A 180 -28.85 6.72 -8.33
C GLU A 180 -28.46 6.84 -6.85
N THR A 181 -29.09 6.02 -6.04
CA THR A 181 -28.95 5.95 -4.58
C THR A 181 -28.15 4.71 -4.18
N LEU A 182 -27.63 4.66 -2.94
CA LEU A 182 -26.96 3.45 -2.43
C LEU A 182 -27.88 2.22 -2.40
N GLN A 183 -29.20 2.42 -2.28
CA GLN A 183 -30.18 1.34 -2.32
C GLN A 183 -30.21 0.63 -3.68
N ASP A 184 -29.91 1.33 -4.77
CA ASP A 184 -29.88 0.74 -6.13
C ASP A 184 -28.70 -0.23 -6.28
N TYR A 185 -27.64 -0.05 -5.48
CA TYR A 185 -26.51 -0.96 -5.36
C TYR A 185 -26.71 -2.04 -4.28
N GLY A 186 -27.91 -2.11 -3.69
CA GLY A 186 -28.27 -3.09 -2.66
C GLY A 186 -27.75 -2.77 -1.26
N VAL A 187 -27.35 -1.51 -0.99
CA VAL A 187 -26.87 -1.07 0.31
C VAL A 187 -27.99 -0.38 1.08
N ASP A 188 -28.37 -0.93 2.24
CA ASP A 188 -29.43 -0.38 3.10
C ASP A 188 -28.85 0.62 4.11
N GLU A 189 -29.08 1.92 3.86
CA GLU A 189 -28.56 3.03 4.69
C GLU A 189 -29.17 3.05 6.11
N ASP A 190 -30.33 2.41 6.32
CA ASP A 190 -31.03 2.40 7.62
C ASP A 190 -30.48 1.34 8.59
N ALA A 191 -29.73 0.34 8.10
CA ALA A 191 -29.17 -0.74 8.91
C ALA A 191 -28.07 -0.25 9.87
N ASP A 192 -27.21 0.66 9.42
CA ASP A 192 -26.10 1.20 10.22
C ASP A 192 -26.56 2.22 11.28
N SER A 193 -27.73 2.83 11.08
CA SER A 193 -28.28 3.82 12.02
C SER A 193 -28.64 3.18 13.37
N TYR A 194 -29.16 1.94 13.36
CA TYR A 194 -29.51 1.19 14.58
C TYR A 194 -28.29 0.61 15.31
N ALA A 195 -27.22 0.29 14.59
CA ALA A 195 -25.96 -0.20 15.17
C ALA A 195 -25.16 0.93 15.86
N SER A 196 -25.25 2.16 15.35
CA SER A 196 -24.51 3.32 15.88
C SER A 196 -24.94 3.71 17.31
N ALA A 197 -26.22 3.51 17.66
CA ALA A 197 -26.77 3.86 18.98
C ALA A 197 -26.29 2.93 20.11
N ALA A 198 -25.80 1.73 19.79
CA ALA A 198 -25.23 0.77 20.75
C ALA A 198 -23.70 0.91 20.92
N SER A 199 -23.02 1.64 20.04
CA SER A 199 -21.55 1.84 20.04
C SER A 199 -21.11 3.27 20.40
N SER A 200 -22.04 4.18 20.72
CA SER A 200 -21.78 5.62 20.89
C SER A 200 -20.94 6.02 22.12
N GLY A 201 -20.25 5.08 22.76
CA GLY A 201 -19.48 5.34 23.99
C GLY A 201 -17.96 5.20 23.86
N GLN A 202 -17.44 4.49 22.84
CA GLN A 202 -16.02 4.11 22.78
C GLN A 202 -15.23 4.70 21.60
N ASP A 203 -15.90 5.19 20.57
CA ASP A 203 -15.25 5.65 19.34
C ASP A 203 -14.98 7.18 19.29
N ASP A 204 -15.54 7.96 20.23
CA ASP A 204 -15.33 9.42 20.34
C ASP A 204 -14.01 9.80 21.04
N ILE A 205 -12.92 9.12 20.71
CA ILE A 205 -11.59 9.49 21.21
C ILE A 205 -10.88 10.30 20.13
N PRO A 206 -10.66 11.62 20.30
CA PRO A 206 -9.97 12.41 19.29
C PRO A 206 -8.56 11.87 19.06
N LEU A 207 -8.15 11.85 17.78
CA LEU A 207 -6.85 11.30 17.33
C LEU A 207 -5.68 11.81 18.18
N SER A 208 -5.72 13.07 18.62
CA SER A 208 -4.71 13.68 19.49
C SER A 208 -4.49 12.93 20.82
N LYS A 209 -5.54 12.36 21.42
CA LYS A 209 -5.44 11.52 22.63
C LYS A 209 -4.81 10.16 22.32
N LEU A 210 -5.12 9.56 21.18
CA LEU A 210 -4.53 8.29 20.74
C LEU A 210 -3.03 8.44 20.45
N THR A 211 -2.62 9.51 19.74
CA THR A 211 -1.20 9.75 19.42
C THR A 211 -0.38 10.00 20.69
N ARG A 212 -0.97 10.64 21.71
CA ARG A 212 -0.34 10.87 23.01
C ARG A 212 -0.15 9.56 23.78
N ARG A 213 -1.16 8.67 23.80
CA ARG A 213 -1.04 7.34 24.42
C ARG A 213 0.06 6.51 23.75
N ARG A 214 0.11 6.50 22.41
CA ARG A 214 1.14 5.77 21.65
C ARG A 214 2.56 6.23 21.99
N ARG A 215 2.79 7.54 22.08
CA ARG A 215 4.12 8.10 22.43
C ARG A 215 4.55 7.74 23.85
N ILE A 216 3.64 7.72 24.81
CA ILE A 216 3.96 7.39 26.22
C ILE A 216 4.37 5.92 26.37
N LEU A 217 3.70 5.01 25.65
CA LEU A 217 4.06 3.58 25.65
C LEU A 217 5.44 3.37 25.03
N HIS A 218 5.71 3.99 23.88
CA HIS A 218 6.99 3.89 23.19
C HIS A 218 8.19 4.44 23.99
N VAL A 219 7.95 5.34 24.96
CA VAL A 219 8.98 5.86 25.88
C VAL A 219 9.21 4.95 27.08
N LYS A 220 8.21 4.13 27.47
CA LYS A 220 8.35 3.15 28.54
C LYS A 220 9.12 1.91 28.11
N ASP A 221 9.01 1.52 26.83
CA ASP A 221 9.71 0.36 26.28
C ASP A 221 11.20 0.63 25.98
N VAL A 222 11.63 1.90 26.10
CA VAL A 222 13.01 2.36 25.79
C VAL A 222 13.80 2.71 27.07
N LYS A 223 13.25 2.41 28.26
CA LYS A 223 13.96 2.51 29.55
C LYS A 223 14.09 1.15 30.21
#